data_AF-A0A4P6UQZ2-F1
#
_entry.id   AF-A0A4P6UQZ2-F1
#
_cell.length_a   1.000
_cell.length_b   1.000
_cell.length_c   1.000
_cell.angle_alpha   90.00
_cell.angle_beta   90.00
_cell.angle_gamma   90.00
#
_symmetry.space_group_name_H-M   'P 1'
#
loop_
_entity.id
_entity.type
_entity.pdbx_description
1 polymer ?
#
loop_
_entity_poly.entity_id
_entity_poly.type
_entity_poly.pdbx_seq_one_letter_code
_entity_poly.pdbx_strand_id
1 'polypeptide(L)'
;MAKNCCISNNTKVSIALNAKDKISFVCAHELGHAVLHHDANTPFLKRKTLFSTERIEIEANKFAVELLMPDDFMREYSHLTIYEIAMMANVPREVVHLKRFNNLYLQ
;
A
#
# COMPACT_ATOMS: atom_id res chain seq x y z
N MET A 1 -4.57 -20.21 10.52
CA MET A 1 -3.24 -19.95 9.93
C MET A 1 -3.44 -19.81 8.42
N ALA A 2 -3.66 -18.59 7.93
CA ALA A 2 -3.98 -18.35 6.52
C ALA A 2 -2.81 -17.62 5.87
N LYS A 3 -1.91 -18.41 5.28
CA LYS A 3 -1.07 -17.98 4.16
C LYS A 3 -1.85 -18.38 2.91
N ASN A 4 -2.14 -17.44 2.03
CA ASN A 4 -2.42 -17.67 0.61
C ASN A 4 -2.44 -16.30 -0.08
N CYS A 5 -1.23 -15.82 -0.42
CA CYS A 5 -1.04 -14.91 -1.53
C CYS A 5 -0.75 -15.79 -2.75
N CYS A 6 -1.69 -15.84 -3.69
CA CYS A 6 -1.52 -16.44 -5.00
C CYS A 6 -2.24 -15.54 -6.01
N ILE A 7 -1.50 -14.65 -6.64
CA ILE A 7 -1.91 -13.96 -7.85
C ILE A 7 -1.77 -14.98 -8.99
N SER A 8 -2.87 -15.62 -9.38
CA SER A 8 -2.96 -16.37 -10.64
C SER A 8 -4.42 -16.38 -11.10
N ASN A 9 -4.69 -15.50 -12.07
CA ASN A 9 -5.69 -15.61 -13.13
C ASN A 9 -7.18 -15.76 -12.75
N ASN A 10 -7.96 -14.81 -13.25
CA ASN A 10 -9.42 -14.69 -13.25
C ASN A 10 -10.07 -14.14 -11.98
N THR A 11 -10.25 -12.82 -12.00
CA THR A 11 -11.31 -12.02 -11.38
C THR A 11 -12.15 -12.75 -10.33
N LYS A 12 -11.67 -12.73 -9.10
CA LYS A 12 -12.52 -12.65 -7.91
C LYS A 12 -11.75 -11.87 -6.86
N VAL A 13 -11.88 -10.54 -6.94
CA VAL A 13 -11.77 -9.68 -5.77
C VAL A 13 -12.88 -10.17 -4.84
N SER A 14 -12.55 -11.12 -3.99
CA SER A 14 -13.44 -11.58 -2.92
C SER A 14 -13.33 -10.52 -1.84
N ILE A 15 -14.04 -9.41 -2.04
CA ILE A 15 -14.26 -8.40 -1.01
C ILE A 15 -15.13 -9.11 0.03
N ALA A 16 -14.50 -9.84 0.95
CA ALA A 16 -15.17 -10.35 2.13
C ALA A 16 -15.51 -9.11 2.96
N LEU A 17 -16.73 -8.60 2.74
CA LEU A 17 -17.32 -7.46 3.43
C LEU A 17 -17.46 -7.79 4.92
N ASN A 18 -16.39 -7.63 5.68
CA ASN A 18 -16.41 -7.58 7.14
C ASN A 18 -15.13 -6.85 7.60
N ALA A 19 -15.32 -5.69 8.24
CA ALA A 19 -14.35 -4.65 8.63
C ALA A 19 -14.07 -3.59 7.54
N LYS A 20 -14.80 -2.46 7.63
CA LYS A 20 -14.69 -1.26 6.81
C LYS A 20 -13.25 -0.70 6.73
N ASP A 21 -12.44 -1.01 7.75
CA ASP A 21 -11.11 -0.46 8.00
C ASP A 21 -10.01 -1.14 7.17
N LYS A 22 -10.13 -2.43 6.83
CA LYS A 22 -9.11 -3.12 6.01
C LYS A 22 -9.27 -2.90 4.51
N ILE A 23 -10.45 -2.45 4.08
CA ILE A 23 -10.77 -2.30 2.66
C ILE A 23 -10.00 -1.12 2.05
N SER A 24 -9.81 -0.02 2.78
CA SER A 24 -9.13 1.17 2.25
C SER A 24 -7.68 0.90 1.85
N PHE A 25 -6.90 0.25 2.72
CA PHE A 25 -5.51 -0.05 2.44
C PHE A 25 -5.35 -1.05 1.29
N VAL A 26 -6.12 -2.14 1.29
CA VAL A 26 -6.07 -3.13 0.21
C VAL A 26 -6.44 -2.48 -1.13
N CYS A 27 -7.51 -1.69 -1.18
CA CYS A 27 -7.88 -0.99 -2.41
C CYS A 27 -6.79 -0.02 -2.89
N ALA A 28 -6.17 0.72 -1.97
CA ALA A 28 -5.07 1.62 -2.30
C ALA A 28 -3.82 0.87 -2.80
N HIS A 29 -3.52 -0.30 -2.23
CA HIS A 29 -2.42 -1.16 -2.64
C HIS A 29 -2.65 -1.74 -4.06
N GLU A 30 -3.83 -2.31 -4.32
CA GLU A 30 -4.19 -2.82 -5.65
C GLU A 30 -4.21 -1.70 -6.71
N LEU A 31 -4.65 -0.50 -6.31
CA LEU A 31 -4.56 0.68 -7.16
C LEU A 31 -3.10 1.04 -7.46
N GLY A 32 -2.20 0.93 -6.47
CA GLY A 32 -0.76 1.11 -6.66
C GLY A 32 -0.19 0.16 -7.71
N HIS A 33 -0.59 -1.11 -7.70
CA HIS A 33 -0.23 -2.05 -8.78
C HIS A 33 -0.77 -1.62 -10.14
N ALA A 34 -2.05 -1.24 -10.22
CA ALA A 34 -2.66 -0.82 -11.46
C ALA A 34 -2.01 0.44 -12.06
N VAL A 35 -1.60 1.38 -11.21
CA VAL A 35 -0.98 2.66 -11.63
C VAL A 35 0.51 2.51 -11.94
N LEU A 36 1.28 1.85 -11.07
CA LEU A 36 2.75 1.79 -11.19
C LEU A 36 3.25 0.60 -12.01
N HIS A 37 2.46 -0.47 -12.10
CA HIS A 37 2.91 -1.77 -12.60
C HIS A 37 1.92 -2.40 -13.59
N HIS A 38 1.26 -1.58 -14.42
CA HIS A 38 0.29 -2.06 -15.41
C HIS A 38 0.85 -3.15 -16.35
N ASP A 39 2.15 -3.11 -16.66
CA ASP A 39 2.84 -4.07 -17.53
C ASP A 39 3.45 -5.28 -16.80
N ALA A 40 3.43 -5.32 -15.46
CA ALA A 40 3.99 -6.44 -14.70
C ALA A 40 3.19 -7.74 -14.90
N ASN A 41 2.00 -7.66 -15.49
CA ASN A 41 1.20 -8.81 -15.94
C ASN A 41 1.74 -9.47 -17.23
N THR A 42 2.84 -8.99 -17.81
CA THR A 42 3.44 -9.58 -19.00
C THR A 42 4.22 -10.87 -18.67
N PRO A 43 3.89 -12.05 -19.27
CA PRO A 43 4.49 -13.35 -18.91
C PRO A 43 6.01 -13.50 -19.12
N PHE A 44 6.66 -12.51 -19.75
CA PHE A 44 8.02 -12.60 -20.28
C PHE A 44 9.12 -12.51 -19.19
N LEU A 45 8.82 -11.97 -18.02
CA LEU A 45 9.79 -11.66 -16.97
C LEU A 45 10.03 -12.79 -15.94
N LYS A 46 9.61 -14.03 -16.22
CA LYS A 46 9.59 -15.15 -15.26
C LYS A 46 10.94 -15.61 -14.68
N ARG A 47 12.09 -15.11 -15.16
CA ARG A 47 13.44 -15.53 -14.71
C ARG A 47 14.17 -14.54 -13.78
N LYS A 48 13.69 -13.30 -13.60
CA LYS A 48 14.20 -12.32 -12.61
C LYS A 48 13.20 -12.04 -11.48
N THR A 49 12.27 -12.95 -11.25
CA THR A 49 10.96 -12.71 -10.64
C THR A 49 10.97 -12.37 -9.16
N LEU A 50 11.69 -13.09 -8.32
CA LEU A 50 11.52 -12.95 -6.86
C LEU A 50 11.90 -11.55 -6.34
N PHE A 51 13.01 -11.01 -6.82
CA PHE A 51 13.44 -9.65 -6.46
C PHE A 51 12.56 -8.57 -7.12
N SER A 52 12.08 -8.83 -8.33
CA SER A 52 11.18 -7.91 -9.03
C SER A 52 9.81 -7.86 -8.35
N THR A 53 9.29 -8.99 -7.87
CA THR A 53 8.01 -9.05 -7.15
C THR A 53 8.11 -8.34 -5.81
N GLU A 54 9.16 -8.60 -5.01
CA GLU A 54 9.34 -7.92 -3.73
C GLU A 54 9.40 -6.39 -3.89
N ARG A 55 10.10 -5.92 -4.93
CA ARG A 55 10.16 -4.49 -5.25
C ARG A 55 8.78 -3.93 -5.62
N ILE A 56 8.02 -4.61 -6.46
CA ILE A 56 6.66 -4.20 -6.87
C ILE A 56 5.73 -4.13 -5.65
N GLU A 57 5.78 -5.11 -4.75
CA GLU A 57 5.01 -5.11 -3.51
C GLU A 57 5.36 -3.92 -2.61
N ILE A 58 6.66 -3.61 -2.47
CA ILE A 58 7.12 -2.45 -1.69
C ILE A 58 6.66 -1.13 -2.36
N GLU A 59 6.72 -1.03 -3.68
CA GLU A 59 6.28 0.15 -4.44
C GLU A 59 4.76 0.36 -4.32
N ALA A 60 3.96 -0.71 -4.41
CA ALA A 60 2.51 -0.65 -4.19
C ALA A 60 2.15 -0.28 -2.74
N ASN A 61 2.87 -0.82 -1.74
CA ASN A 61 2.68 -0.43 -0.34
C ASN A 61 3.03 1.04 -0.09
N LYS A 62 4.14 1.53 -0.67
CA LYS A 62 4.50 2.96 -0.62
C LYS A 62 3.40 3.82 -1.22
N PHE A 63 2.88 3.44 -2.38
CA PHE A 63 1.78 4.16 -3.02
C PHE A 63 0.55 4.24 -2.10
N ALA A 64 0.15 3.12 -1.50
CA ALA A 64 -0.99 3.08 -0.58
C ALA A 64 -0.79 3.97 0.64
N VAL A 65 0.40 3.96 1.24
CA VAL A 65 0.75 4.80 2.39
C VAL A 65 0.69 6.28 2.04
N GLU A 66 1.29 6.70 0.92
CA GLU A 66 1.26 8.10 0.49
C GLU A 66 -0.15 8.57 0.11
N LEU A 67 -0.97 7.68 -0.47
CA LEU A 67 -2.35 8.00 -0.84
C LEU A 67 -3.24 8.18 0.38
N LEU A 68 -3.08 7.34 1.41
CA LEU A 68 -3.90 7.37 2.62
C LEU A 68 -3.39 8.35 3.68
N MET A 69 -2.10 8.67 3.67
CA MET A 69 -1.46 9.61 4.60
C MET A 69 -0.79 10.76 3.83
N PRO A 70 -1.55 11.62 3.14
CA PRO A 70 -0.99 12.77 2.44
C PRO A 70 -0.38 13.77 3.43
N ASP A 71 0.60 14.57 2.97
CA ASP A 71 1.36 15.49 3.84
C ASP A 71 0.46 16.51 4.57
N ASP A 72 -0.61 16.96 3.94
CA ASP A 72 -1.57 17.89 4.57
C ASP A 72 -2.36 17.22 5.71
N PHE A 73 -2.74 15.95 5.54
CA PHE A 73 -3.34 15.16 6.62
C PHE A 73 -2.36 14.95 7.76
N MET A 74 -1.10 14.64 7.46
CA MET A 74 -0.05 14.54 8.48
C MET A 74 0.15 15.86 9.25
N ARG A 75 0.01 17.01 8.57
CA ARG A 75 0.15 18.34 9.16
C ARG A 75 -1.02 18.68 10.08
N GLU A 76 -2.25 18.36 9.67
CA GLU A 76 -3.45 18.57 10.50
C GLU A 76 -3.34 17.84 11.85
N TYR A 77 -2.76 16.63 11.83
CA TYR A 77 -2.58 15.79 13.01
C TYR A 77 -1.14 15.76 13.54
N SER A 78 -0.35 16.82 13.31
CA SER A 78 1.09 16.85 13.67
C SER A 78 1.38 16.73 15.17
N HIS A 79 0.36 16.85 16.02
CA HIS A 79 0.44 16.67 17.46
C HIS A 79 0.35 15.19 17.90
N LEU A 80 0.03 14.28 16.97
CA LEU A 80 -0.03 12.84 17.19
C LEU A 80 1.22 12.14 16.66
N THR A 81 1.45 10.91 17.11
CA THR A 81 2.50 10.06 16.56
C THR A 81 2.12 9.55 15.17
N ILE A 82 3.12 9.25 14.34
CA ILE A 82 2.91 8.65 13.01
C ILE A 82 2.05 7.38 13.05
N TYR A 83 2.14 6.60 14.13
CA TYR A 83 1.36 5.36 14.30
C TYR A 83 -0.10 5.62 14.63
N GLU A 84 -0.40 6.67 15.40
CA GLU A 84 -1.77 7.10 15.68
C GLU A 84 -2.42 7.65 14.40
N ILE A 85 -1.70 8.47 13.64
CA ILE A 85 -2.18 9.00 12.35
C ILE A 85 -2.40 7.85 11.36
N ALA A 86 -1.49 6.88 11.29
CA ALA A 86 -1.65 5.69 10.46
C ALA A 86 -2.88 4.87 10.85
N MET A 87 -3.14 4.69 12.14
CA MET A 87 -4.33 4.01 12.62
C MET A 87 -5.61 4.74 12.19
N MET A 88 -5.64 6.07 12.27
CA MET A 88 -6.76 6.87 11.78
C MET A 88 -6.96 6.77 10.26
N ALA A 89 -5.85 6.69 9.51
CA ALA A 89 -5.84 6.50 8.07
C ALA A 89 -6.06 5.04 7.63
N ASN A 90 -6.23 4.11 8.57
CA ASN A 90 -6.34 2.68 8.33
C ASN A 90 -5.12 2.05 7.62
N VAL A 91 -3.93 2.57 7.90
CA VAL A 91 -2.65 2.06 7.40
C VAL A 91 -2.06 1.05 8.40
N PRO A 92 -1.73 -0.19 7.97
CA PRO A 92 -1.12 -1.19 8.83
C PRO A 92 0.23 -0.73 9.38
N ARG A 93 0.48 -0.98 10.68
CA ARG A 93 1.69 -0.55 11.38
C ARG A 93 2.98 -1.01 10.69
N GLU A 94 2.95 -2.17 10.07
CA GLU A 94 4.05 -2.82 9.38
C GLU A 94 4.56 -2.01 8.19
N VAL A 95 3.70 -1.20 7.55
CA VAL A 95 4.05 -0.42 6.36
C VAL A 95 4.16 1.08 6.62
N VAL A 96 3.85 1.55 7.83
CA VAL A 96 3.93 2.97 8.21
C VAL A 96 5.32 3.57 7.97
N HIS A 97 6.37 2.78 8.16
CA HIS A 97 7.76 3.18 7.93
C HIS A 97 8.07 3.55 6.46
N LEU A 98 7.17 3.22 5.52
CA LEU A 98 7.29 3.57 4.11
C LEU A 98 6.87 5.02 3.81
N LYS A 99 6.23 5.71 4.77
CA LYS A 99 5.85 7.12 4.62
C LYS A 99 7.10 7.98 4.41
N ARG A 100 7.09 8.80 3.37
CA ARG A 100 8.14 9.76 3.08
C ARG A 100 7.80 11.09 3.72
N PHE A 101 8.74 11.62 4.50
CA PHE A 101 8.66 12.97 5.02
C PHE A 101 9.40 13.92 4.08
N ASN A 102 8.66 14.82 3.43
CA ASN A 102 9.27 15.91 2.70
C ASN A 102 9.73 16.97 3.70
N ASN A 103 11.05 17.07 3.90
CA ASN A 103 11.69 18.09 4.75
C ASN A 103 11.46 19.54 4.26
N LEU A 104 10.79 19.74 3.12
CA LEU A 104 10.51 21.06 2.54
C LEU A 104 9.36 21.80 3.23
N TYR A 105 8.69 21.18 4.21
CA TYR A 105 7.49 21.74 4.84
C TYR A 105 7.57 21.89 6.36
N LEU A 106 8.75 21.64 6.95
CA LEU A 106 9.06 21.99 8.33
C LEU A 106 9.58 23.44 8.33
N GLN A 107 8.66 24.39 8.53
CA GLN A 107 8.96 25.80 8.83
C GLN A 107 8.88 26.03 10.33
#